data_AF-A0A1X1W6V3-F1
#
_entry.id   AF-A0A1X1W6V3-F1
#
_cell.length_a   1.000
_cell.length_b   1.000
_cell.length_c   1.000
_cell.angle_alpha   90.00
_cell.angle_beta   90.00
_cell.angle_gamma   90.00
#
_symmetry.space_group_name_H-M   'P 1'
#
loop_
_entity.id
_entity.type
_entity.pdbx_description
1 polymer ?
#
loop_
_entity_poly.entity_id
_entity_poly.type
_entity_poly.pdbx_seq_one_letter_code
_entity_poly.pdbx_strand_id
1 'polypeptide(L)' 'MIHRLLPAAFLAAAAALTFAGAAGAQQAPFQNCSAARDAGYSNIPSSSPYYGTWLDKDRDGIGCES' A
#
# COMPACT_ATOMS: atom_id res chain seq x y z
N MET A 1 -54.83 13.46 -26.13
CA MET A 1 -53.53 13.05 -26.70
C MET A 1 -52.51 13.17 -25.58
N ILE A 2 -51.95 12.03 -25.23
CA ILE A 2 -51.41 11.65 -23.91
C ILE A 2 -50.03 12.27 -23.71
N HIS A 3 -49.87 13.10 -22.67
CA HIS A 3 -48.58 13.62 -22.21
C HIS A 3 -47.65 12.47 -21.83
N ARG A 4 -46.68 12.17 -22.69
CA ARG A 4 -45.58 11.24 -22.40
C ARG A 4 -44.26 12.00 -22.44
N LEU A 5 -44.03 12.81 -21.40
CA LEU A 5 -42.69 13.28 -21.08
C LEU A 5 -42.04 12.22 -20.19
N LEU A 6 -40.90 11.72 -20.67
CA LEU A 6 -40.11 10.62 -20.10
C LEU A 6 -39.72 10.91 -18.63
N PRO A 7 -39.86 9.95 -17.71
CA PRO A 7 -39.23 10.07 -16.41
C PRO A 7 -37.71 9.90 -16.57
N ALA A 8 -36.96 10.87 -16.06
CA ALA A 8 -35.53 10.83 -15.88
C ALA A 8 -35.16 9.56 -15.09
N ALA A 9 -34.67 8.54 -15.80
CA ALA A 9 -34.13 7.34 -15.19
C ALA A 9 -32.75 7.67 -14.61
N PHE A 10 -32.76 7.98 -13.32
CA PHE A 10 -31.64 7.91 -12.41
C PHE A 10 -30.85 6.61 -12.65
N LEU A 11 -29.70 6.70 -13.31
CA LEU A 11 -28.69 5.64 -13.34
C LEU A 11 -27.61 6.00 -12.31
N ALA A 12 -27.94 5.79 -11.04
CA ALA A 12 -26.99 5.75 -9.94
C ALA A 12 -26.70 4.28 -9.60
N ALA A 13 -25.61 3.71 -10.09
CA ALA A 13 -25.00 2.50 -9.54
C ALA A 13 -23.66 2.17 -10.23
N ALA A 14 -22.55 2.26 -9.50
CA ALA A 14 -21.43 1.32 -9.62
C ALA A 14 -20.46 1.47 -8.44
N ALA A 15 -20.64 0.57 -7.48
CA ALA A 15 -19.64 -0.08 -6.63
C ALA A 15 -18.48 0.76 -6.07
N ALA A 16 -18.58 1.06 -4.77
CA ALA A 16 -17.43 1.32 -3.92
C ALA A 16 -16.50 0.09 -3.92
N LEU A 17 -15.34 0.20 -4.56
CA LEU A 17 -14.25 -0.76 -4.40
C LEU A 17 -13.50 -0.43 -3.10
N THR A 18 -13.93 -1.03 -1.99
CA THR A 18 -13.18 -0.98 -0.73
C THR A 18 -11.97 -1.92 -0.84
N PHE A 19 -10.84 -1.41 -1.35
CA PHE A 19 -9.55 -2.08 -1.21
C PHE A 19 -9.01 -1.83 0.21
N ALA A 20 -9.55 -2.56 1.18
CA ALA A 20 -8.94 -2.66 2.50
C ALA A 20 -7.80 -3.69 2.43
N GLY A 21 -6.67 -3.29 1.85
CA GLY A 21 -5.43 -4.02 1.98
C GLY A 21 -4.98 -3.93 3.43
N ALA A 22 -5.26 -4.96 4.23
CA ALA A 22 -4.63 -5.15 5.52
C ALA A 22 -3.13 -5.37 5.25
N ALA A 23 -2.35 -4.29 5.26
CA ALA A 23 -0.90 -4.34 5.34
C ALA A 23 -0.56 -4.94 6.71
N GLY A 24 -0.57 -6.26 6.78
CA GLY A 24 0.08 -6.98 7.86
C GLY A 24 1.53 -6.53 7.84
N ALA A 25 1.94 -5.80 8.87
CA ALA A 25 3.32 -5.42 9.07
C ALA A 25 4.11 -6.72 9.23
N GLN A 26 4.60 -7.26 8.11
CA GLN A 26 5.51 -8.38 8.10
C GLN A 26 6.72 -7.90 8.88
N GLN A 27 6.99 -8.52 10.03
CA GLN A 27 8.16 -8.14 10.81
C GLN A 27 9.38 -8.48 9.96
N ALA A 28 10.09 -7.45 9.49
CA ALA A 28 11.30 -7.65 8.71
C ALA A 28 12.30 -8.55 9.46
N PRO A 29 13.02 -9.43 8.74
CA PRO A 29 13.92 -10.38 9.37
C PRO A 29 15.20 -9.73 9.91
N PHE A 30 15.48 -8.47 9.54
CA PHE A 30 16.72 -7.79 9.90
C PHE A 30 16.52 -6.91 11.13
N GLN A 31 17.39 -7.06 12.13
CA GLN A 31 17.40 -6.20 13.30
C GLN A 31 17.82 -4.76 12.98
N ASN A 32 18.68 -4.58 11.97
CA ASN A 32 19.20 -3.30 11.54
C ASN A 32 19.68 -3.37 10.09
N CYS A 33 19.99 -2.21 9.52
CA CYS A 33 20.44 -2.13 8.14
C CYS A 33 21.84 -2.66 7.89
N SER A 34 22.69 -2.85 8.91
CA SER A 34 23.96 -3.54 8.72
C SER A 34 23.72 -5.01 8.41
N ALA A 35 22.89 -5.69 9.20
CA ALA A 35 22.51 -7.08 8.95
C ALA A 35 21.78 -7.25 7.60
N ALA A 36 20.96 -6.27 7.21
CA ALA A 36 20.31 -6.27 5.89
C ALA A 36 21.36 -6.20 4.76
N ARG A 37 22.30 -5.25 4.84
CA ARG A 37 23.35 -5.06 3.83
C ARG A 37 24.35 -6.22 3.77
N ASP A 38 24.71 -6.80 4.91
CA ASP A 38 25.53 -8.01 4.98
C ASP A 38 24.87 -9.21 4.28
N ALA A 39 23.53 -9.25 4.30
CA ALA A 39 22.73 -10.22 3.56
C ALA A 39 22.43 -9.79 2.09
N GLY A 40 22.95 -8.65 1.64
CA GLY A 40 22.77 -8.13 0.28
C GLY A 40 21.48 -7.32 0.05
N TYR A 41 20.77 -6.95 1.10
CA TYR A 41 19.55 -6.14 1.02
C TYR A 41 19.86 -4.65 1.25
N SER A 42 19.43 -3.83 0.29
CA SER A 42 19.52 -2.37 0.32
C SER A 42 18.33 -1.78 -0.42
N ASN A 43 17.97 -0.52 -0.16
CA ASN A 43 16.84 0.16 -0.82
C ASN A 43 15.55 -0.66 -0.74
N ILE A 44 15.20 -1.12 0.47
CA ILE A 44 14.09 -2.03 0.73
C ILE A 44 12.79 -1.23 0.70
N PRO A 45 11.93 -1.35 -0.31
CA PRO A 45 10.70 -0.57 -0.38
C PRO A 45 9.70 -1.03 0.70
N SER A 46 8.84 -0.14 1.17
CA SER A 46 7.80 -0.43 2.17
C SER A 46 6.80 -1.52 1.80
N SER A 47 6.70 -1.85 0.50
CA SER A 47 5.94 -2.99 -0.02
C SER A 47 6.65 -4.34 0.13
N SER A 48 7.94 -4.34 0.47
CA SER A 48 8.76 -5.53 0.64
C SER A 48 8.44 -6.26 1.94
N PRO A 49 8.42 -7.60 1.97
CA PRO A 49 8.34 -8.36 3.21
C PRO A 49 9.58 -8.17 4.10
N TYR A 50 10.67 -7.61 3.55
CA TYR A 50 11.90 -7.30 4.27
C TYR A 50 11.90 -5.89 4.86
N TYR A 51 10.84 -5.10 4.66
CA TYR A 51 10.74 -3.75 5.19
C TYR A 51 10.29 -3.77 6.65
N GLY A 52 11.04 -3.06 7.48
CA GLY A 52 10.67 -2.76 8.85
C GLY A 52 10.72 -1.25 9.05
N THR A 53 9.76 -0.68 9.78
CA THR A 53 9.76 0.76 10.09
C THR A 53 10.96 1.21 10.93
N TRP A 54 11.73 0.28 11.50
CA TRP A 54 13.00 0.55 12.18
C TRP A 54 14.22 0.53 11.25
N LEU A 55 14.05 0.02 10.02
CA LEU A 55 15.05 0.03 8.96
C LEU A 55 15.01 1.32 8.13
N ASP A 56 13.90 2.04 8.21
CA ASP A 56 13.65 3.32 7.55
C ASP A 56 13.65 4.44 8.61
N LYS A 57 14.76 5.18 8.68
CA LYS A 57 15.02 6.14 9.75
C LYS A 57 14.23 7.44 9.57
N ASP A 58 14.05 7.88 8.34
CA ASP A 58 13.37 9.12 7.97
C ASP A 58 11.92 8.90 7.52
N ARG A 59 11.50 7.64 7.36
CA ARG A 59 10.14 7.20 7.07
C ARG A 59 9.65 7.63 5.70
N ASP A 60 10.54 7.62 4.72
CA ASP A 60 10.23 7.96 3.33
C ASP A 60 9.59 6.78 2.57
N GLY A 61 9.58 5.59 3.17
CA GLY A 61 9.06 4.36 2.60
C GLY A 61 10.13 3.48 1.94
N ILE A 62 11.42 3.78 2.12
CA ILE A 62 12.56 3.01 1.65
C ILE A 62 13.52 2.75 2.83
N GLY A 63 13.56 1.51 3.29
CA GLY A 63 14.48 1.10 4.35
C GLY A 63 15.89 0.82 3.83
N CYS A 64 16.90 1.08 4.66
CA CYS A 64 18.31 0.74 4.40
C CYS A 64 18.84 1.28 3.06
N GLU A 65 18.52 2.53 2.76
CA GLU A 65 19.09 3.32 1.65
C GLU A 65 20.62 3.31 1.71
N SER A 66 21.28 3.28 0.56
CA SER A 66 22.74 3.07 0.48
C SER A 66 23.56 4.25 1.00
#